data_AF-A0A4Q1A8V0-F1
#
_entry.id   AF-A0A4Q1A8V0-F1
#
_cell.length_a   1.000
_cell.length_b   1.000
_cell.length_c   1.000
_cell.angle_alpha   90.00
_cell.angle_beta   90.00
_cell.angle_gamma   90.00
#
_symmetry.space_group_name_H-M   'P 1'
#
loop_
_entity.id
_entity.type
_entity.pdbx_description
1 polymer ?
#
loop_
_entity_poly.entity_id
_entity_poly.type
_entity_poly.pdbx_seq_one_letter_code
_entity_poly.pdbx_strand_id
1 'polypeptide(L)'
;SASWVVPLLWRRWSPGYHAEEDLRHVDAAIGTPEGRRAALGPYRATMRNTRAPADYADLNRLWTEAPKLPVLYLHGHDDGCATSAFTHWTARVLPAGSEVAVVEHAGHFLQLEQPDKIAELIVAFIGSPG
;
A
#
# COMPACT_ATOMS: atom_id res chain seq x y z
N SER A 1 5.66 22.60 0.30
CA SER A 1 5.33 22.54 -1.14
C SER A 1 5.36 21.09 -1.57
N ALA A 2 4.35 20.58 -2.29
CA ALA A 2 4.30 19.18 -2.73
C ALA A 2 5.46 18.82 -3.69
N SER A 3 5.97 19.81 -4.43
CA SER A 3 6.98 19.66 -5.48
C SER A 3 8.31 19.02 -5.05
N TRP A 4 8.66 19.07 -3.76
CA TRP A 4 9.89 18.42 -3.25
C TRP A 4 9.59 17.28 -2.27
N VAL A 5 8.44 17.31 -1.61
CA VAL A 5 8.07 16.31 -0.60
C VAL A 5 7.82 14.96 -1.26
N VAL A 6 7.07 14.92 -2.36
CA VAL A 6 6.73 13.66 -3.03
C VAL A 6 8.00 12.96 -3.56
N PRO A 7 8.90 13.62 -4.32
CA PRO A 7 10.16 12.98 -4.73
C PRO A 7 11.05 12.55 -3.56
N LEU A 8 11.06 13.30 -2.46
CA LEU A 8 11.81 12.92 -1.26
C LEU A 8 11.25 11.64 -0.62
N LEU A 9 9.93 11.53 -0.49
CA LEU A 9 9.29 10.36 0.09
C LEU A 9 9.53 9.13 -0.78
N TRP A 10 9.35 9.22 -2.09
CA TRP A 10 9.59 8.10 -3.01
C TRP A 10 11.03 7.57 -2.91
N ARG A 11 12.02 8.47 -2.90
CA ARG A 11 13.43 8.07 -2.76
C ARG A 11 13.71 7.39 -1.41
N ARG A 12 13.00 7.78 -0.34
CA ARG A 12 13.18 7.17 0.99
C ARG A 12 12.46 5.83 1.10
N TRP A 13 11.28 5.72 0.51
CA TRP A 13 10.41 4.55 0.62
C TRP A 13 10.85 3.40 -0.29
N SER A 14 11.43 3.74 -1.44
CA SER A 14 11.96 2.78 -2.41
C SER A 14 13.38 3.14 -2.82
N PRO A 15 14.38 2.86 -1.96
CA PRO A 15 15.78 3.16 -2.26
C PRO A 15 16.25 2.33 -3.47
N GLY A 16 16.71 3.00 -4.53
CA GLY A 16 17.18 2.34 -5.76
C GLY A 16 16.16 2.34 -6.91
N TYR A 17 14.93 2.78 -6.67
CA TYR A 17 13.93 2.90 -7.73
C TYR A 17 14.07 4.22 -8.52
N HIS A 18 14.11 4.11 -9.85
CA HIS A 18 14.13 5.23 -10.79
C HIS A 18 12.70 5.75 -11.05
N ALA A 19 12.21 6.59 -10.15
CA ALA A 19 10.82 7.02 -10.10
C ALA A 19 10.46 8.20 -11.03
N GLU A 20 11.34 8.62 -11.93
CA GLU A 20 11.15 9.86 -12.70
C GLU A 20 9.86 9.87 -13.53
N GLU A 21 9.45 8.71 -14.05
CA GLU A 21 8.20 8.55 -14.80
C GLU A 21 6.98 8.57 -13.90
N ASP A 22 6.96 7.73 -12.87
CA ASP A 22 5.86 7.61 -11.93
C ASP A 22 5.62 8.90 -11.15
N LEU A 23 6.66 9.67 -10.83
CA LEU A 23 6.53 10.98 -10.22
C LEU A 23 5.77 11.98 -11.13
N ARG A 24 5.88 11.87 -12.47
CA ARG A 24 5.05 12.68 -13.39
C ARG A 24 3.59 12.24 -13.35
N HIS A 25 3.34 10.94 -13.26
CA HIS A 25 1.96 10.43 -13.10
C HIS A 25 1.35 10.86 -11.77
N VAL A 26 2.12 10.82 -10.68
CA VAL A 26 1.69 11.31 -9.38
C VAL A 26 1.40 12.81 -9.44
N ASP A 27 2.30 13.62 -10.00
CA ASP A 27 2.07 15.08 -10.13
C ASP A 27 0.81 15.39 -10.95
N ALA A 28 0.57 14.65 -12.04
CA ALA A 28 -0.67 14.79 -12.82
C ALA A 28 -1.93 14.41 -12.01
N ALA A 29 -1.86 13.36 -11.18
CA ALA A 29 -2.99 12.87 -10.40
C ALA A 29 -3.31 13.76 -9.18
N ILE A 30 -2.29 14.28 -8.51
CA ILE A 30 -2.43 15.05 -7.26
C ILE A 30 -1.96 16.50 -7.38
N GLY A 31 -1.80 17.03 -8.59
CA GLY A 31 -1.42 18.43 -8.83
C GLY A 31 -2.58 19.42 -8.63
N THR A 32 -3.82 18.97 -8.84
CA THR A 32 -5.03 19.80 -8.70
C THR A 32 -5.45 19.95 -7.22
N PRO A 33 -6.19 21.01 -6.84
CA PRO A 33 -6.75 21.14 -5.49
C PRO A 33 -7.59 19.92 -5.07
N GLU A 34 -8.41 19.39 -5.99
CA GLU A 34 -9.27 18.23 -5.78
C GLU A 34 -8.44 16.96 -5.59
N GLY A 35 -7.45 16.73 -6.46
CA GLY A 35 -6.53 15.59 -6.37
C GLY A 35 -5.73 15.59 -5.07
N ARG A 36 -5.20 16.75 -4.66
CA ARG A 36 -4.53 16.90 -3.35
C ARG A 36 -5.47 16.60 -2.19
N ARG A 37 -6.71 17.08 -2.26
CA ARG A 37 -7.72 16.81 -1.22
C ARG A 37 -8.02 15.32 -1.13
N ALA A 38 -8.14 14.63 -2.27
CA ALA A 38 -8.36 13.19 -2.32
C ALA A 38 -7.17 12.41 -1.72
N ALA A 39 -5.93 12.76 -2.10
CA ALA A 39 -4.73 12.11 -1.58
C ALA A 39 -4.56 12.28 -0.06
N LEU A 40 -4.90 13.45 0.49
CA LEU A 40 -4.79 13.73 1.93
C LEU A 40 -6.04 13.32 2.73
N GLY A 41 -7.13 12.96 2.05
CA GLY A 41 -8.42 12.61 2.65
C GLY A 41 -8.31 11.45 3.64
N PRO A 42 -7.77 10.29 3.25
CA PRO A 42 -7.61 9.14 4.13
C PRO A 42 -6.81 9.47 5.39
N TYR A 43 -5.66 10.14 5.25
CA TYR A 43 -4.85 10.58 6.39
C TYR A 43 -5.62 11.46 7.38
N ARG A 44 -6.41 12.40 6.88
CA ARG A 44 -7.25 13.27 7.71
C ARG A 44 -8.36 12.50 8.40
N ALA A 45 -8.99 11.55 7.71
CA ALA A 45 -10.05 10.71 8.27
C ALA A 45 -9.51 9.83 9.42
N THR A 46 -8.34 9.20 9.23
CA THR A 46 -7.70 8.37 10.26
C THR A 46 -7.18 9.19 11.44
N MET A 47 -6.48 10.31 11.20
CA MET A 47 -5.85 11.09 12.28
C MET A 47 -6.83 11.94 13.09
N ARG A 48 -7.88 12.48 12.47
CA ARG A 48 -8.80 13.40 13.17
C ARG A 48 -9.91 12.67 13.93
N ASN A 49 -9.94 11.33 13.86
CA ASN A 49 -10.99 10.48 14.45
C ASN A 49 -12.41 11.04 14.19
N THR A 50 -12.63 11.57 12.98
CA THR A 50 -13.92 12.18 12.61
C THR A 50 -14.96 11.09 12.44
N ARG A 51 -16.17 11.33 12.93
CA ARG A 51 -17.30 10.42 12.70
C ARG A 51 -17.47 10.15 11.21
N ALA A 52 -17.51 8.88 10.83
CA ALA A 52 -17.76 8.49 9.45
C ALA A 52 -19.13 9.02 8.97
N PRO A 53 -19.27 9.36 7.67
CA PRO A 53 -20.57 9.68 7.09
C PRO A 53 -21.59 8.57 7.36
N ALA A 54 -22.87 8.93 7.49
CA ALA A 54 -23.93 7.99 7.88
C ALA A 54 -23.98 6.75 6.97
N ASP A 55 -23.83 6.96 5.65
CA ASP A 55 -23.85 5.90 4.64
C ASP A 55 -22.73 4.86 4.83
N TYR A 56 -21.65 5.22 5.53
CA TYR A 56 -20.51 4.36 5.80
C TYR A 56 -20.37 3.96 7.28
N ALA A 57 -21.34 4.30 8.14
CA ALA A 57 -21.24 4.06 9.58
C ALA A 57 -21.03 2.57 9.90
N ASP A 58 -21.72 1.68 9.18
CA ASP A 58 -21.63 0.24 9.38
C ASP A 58 -20.28 -0.31 8.94
N LEU A 59 -19.76 0.14 7.79
CA LEU A 59 -18.43 -0.26 7.30
C LEU A 59 -17.31 0.30 8.18
N ASN A 60 -17.48 1.52 8.70
CA ASN A 60 -16.50 2.12 9.60
C ASN A 60 -16.39 1.37 10.93
N ARG A 61 -17.39 0.59 11.36
CA ARG A 61 -17.24 -0.30 12.52
C ARG A 61 -16.31 -1.49 12.25
N LEU A 62 -16.08 -1.86 10.99
CA LEU A 62 -15.31 -3.03 10.59
C LEU A 62 -13.84 -2.71 10.26
N TRP A 63 -13.43 -1.45 10.22
CA TRP A 63 -12.14 -1.06 9.63
C TRP A 63 -10.89 -1.55 10.38
N THR A 64 -11.04 -1.92 11.65
CA THR A 64 -9.98 -2.51 12.50
C THR A 64 -10.16 -4.00 12.74
N GLU A 65 -11.20 -4.61 12.16
CA GLU A 65 -11.45 -6.04 12.28
C GLU A 65 -10.46 -6.83 11.41
N ALA A 66 -10.16 -8.07 11.83
CA ALA A 66 -9.30 -8.95 11.05
C ALA A 66 -9.96 -9.33 9.70
N PRO A 67 -9.16 -9.54 8.64
CA PRO A 67 -9.67 -10.06 7.37
C PRO A 67 -10.41 -11.38 7.56
N LYS A 68 -11.40 -11.66 6.71
CA LYS A 68 -12.21 -12.90 6.76
C LYS A 68 -11.94 -13.86 5.60
N LEU A 69 -11.35 -13.36 4.52
CA LEU A 69 -11.01 -14.15 3.34
C LEU A 69 -9.49 -14.38 3.30
N PRO A 70 -9.01 -15.44 2.62
CA PRO A 70 -7.59 -15.59 2.33
C PRO A 70 -6.99 -14.33 1.71
N VAL A 71 -5.84 -13.90 2.21
CA VAL A 71 -5.12 -12.69 1.76
C VAL A 71 -3.70 -13.06 1.38
N LEU A 72 -3.23 -12.55 0.23
CA LEU A 72 -1.81 -12.45 -0.06
C LEU A 72 -1.28 -11.10 0.43
N TYR A 73 -0.37 -11.11 1.40
CA TYR A 73 0.35 -9.93 1.85
C TYR A 73 1.76 -9.93 1.28
N LEU A 74 2.09 -8.88 0.53
CA LEU A 74 3.41 -8.67 -0.07
C LEU A 74 4.07 -7.46 0.56
N HIS A 75 5.37 -7.56 0.81
CA HIS A 75 6.15 -6.49 1.44
C HIS A 75 7.55 -6.41 0.83
N GLY A 76 8.01 -5.22 0.46
CA GLY A 76 9.39 -5.04 0.00
C GLY A 76 10.38 -5.11 1.16
N HIS A 77 11.45 -5.90 1.03
CA HIS A 77 12.50 -5.97 2.05
C HIS A 77 13.09 -4.60 2.39
N ASP A 78 13.27 -3.76 1.36
CA ASP A 78 13.93 -2.45 1.43
C ASP A 78 12.92 -1.31 1.62
N ASP A 79 11.68 -1.60 2.03
CA ASP A 79 10.64 -0.59 2.28
C ASP A 79 11.08 0.37 3.41
N GLY A 80 11.39 1.60 3.01
CA GLY A 80 11.80 2.66 3.95
C GLY A 80 10.64 3.43 4.57
N CYS A 81 9.38 3.12 4.21
CA CYS A 81 8.17 3.63 4.85
C CYS A 81 7.75 2.76 6.04
N ALA A 82 7.75 1.44 5.86
CA ALA A 82 7.37 0.48 6.88
C ALA A 82 8.32 -0.71 6.85
N THR A 83 8.81 -1.15 8.01
CA THR A 83 9.76 -2.27 8.07
C THR A 83 9.10 -3.61 7.75
N SER A 84 9.80 -4.45 7.01
CA SER A 84 9.41 -5.85 6.74
C SER A 84 9.19 -6.67 8.01
N ALA A 85 9.73 -6.26 9.17
CA ALA A 85 9.44 -6.87 10.46
C ALA A 85 7.95 -6.84 10.84
N PHE A 86 7.14 -5.96 10.26
CA PHE A 86 5.69 -5.96 10.46
C PHE A 86 5.01 -7.25 9.97
N THR A 87 5.62 -7.95 9.00
CA THR A 87 5.11 -9.24 8.49
C THR A 87 4.88 -10.26 9.59
N HIS A 88 5.70 -10.24 10.65
CA HIS A 88 5.54 -11.10 11.82
C HIS A 88 4.15 -10.93 12.48
N TRP A 89 3.68 -9.68 12.61
CA TRP A 89 2.39 -9.38 13.22
C TRP A 89 1.25 -9.60 12.22
N THR A 90 1.46 -9.21 10.97
CA THR A 90 0.49 -9.43 9.90
C THR A 90 0.12 -10.90 9.78
N ALA A 91 1.11 -11.81 9.72
CA ALA A 91 0.88 -13.25 9.61
C ALA A 91 -0.03 -13.82 10.72
N ARG A 92 -0.06 -13.19 11.90
CA ARG A 92 -0.84 -13.66 13.05
C ARG A 92 -2.32 -13.31 12.99
N VAL A 93 -2.69 -12.32 12.18
CA VAL A 93 -4.09 -11.85 12.05
C VAL A 93 -4.75 -12.32 10.76
N LEU A 94 -3.99 -12.91 9.83
CA LEU A 94 -4.51 -13.37 8.56
C LEU A 94 -5.23 -14.73 8.72
N PRO A 95 -6.38 -14.94 8.03
CA PRO A 95 -7.08 -16.22 8.00
C PRO A 95 -6.25 -17.37 7.44
N ALA A 96 -6.67 -18.61 7.73
CA ALA A 96 -6.12 -19.79 7.08
C ALA A 96 -6.26 -19.69 5.54
N GLY A 97 -5.23 -20.17 4.83
CA GLY A 97 -5.11 -20.03 3.38
C GLY A 97 -4.52 -18.70 2.92
N SER A 98 -4.18 -17.79 3.85
CA SER A 98 -3.43 -16.56 3.53
C SER A 98 -1.94 -16.83 3.40
N GLU A 99 -1.26 -15.99 2.64
CA GLU A 99 0.19 -16.06 2.40
C GLU A 99 0.85 -14.71 2.69
N VAL A 100 2.09 -14.77 3.16
CA VAL A 100 2.93 -13.60 3.44
C VAL A 100 4.27 -13.80 2.74
N ALA A 101 4.65 -12.85 1.89
CA ALA A 101 5.94 -12.87 1.21
C ALA A 101 6.68 -11.53 1.37
N VAL A 102 7.95 -11.62 1.73
CA VAL A 102 8.90 -10.50 1.65
C VAL A 102 9.65 -10.62 0.33
N VAL A 103 9.68 -9.52 -0.43
CA VAL A 103 10.33 -9.45 -1.74
C VAL A 103 11.67 -8.76 -1.57
N GLU A 104 12.74 -9.54 -1.71
CA GLU A 104 14.11 -9.04 -1.69
C GLU A 104 14.35 -8.04 -2.83
N HIS A 105 15.18 -7.03 -2.59
CA HIS A 105 15.51 -5.98 -3.57
C HIS A 105 14.30 -5.17 -4.07
N ALA A 106 13.28 -5.01 -3.23
CA ALA A 106 12.12 -4.17 -3.50
C ALA A 106 11.81 -3.31 -2.28
N GLY A 107 11.46 -2.05 -2.51
CA GLY A 107 10.97 -1.12 -1.50
C GLY A 107 9.45 -1.07 -1.40
N HIS A 108 8.95 0.11 -1.01
CA HIS A 108 7.52 0.34 -0.77
C HIS A 108 6.64 0.17 -2.01
N PHE A 109 7.17 0.46 -3.20
CA PHE A 109 6.46 0.35 -4.47
C PHE A 109 6.87 -0.92 -5.22
N LEU A 110 6.90 -2.06 -4.53
CA LEU A 110 7.30 -3.36 -5.05
C LEU A 110 6.63 -3.76 -6.39
N GLN A 111 5.39 -3.34 -6.64
CA GLN A 111 4.70 -3.58 -7.91
C GLN A 111 5.28 -2.79 -9.10
N LEU A 112 5.94 -1.66 -8.85
CA LEU A 112 6.64 -0.87 -9.85
C LEU A 112 8.11 -1.29 -9.97
N GLU A 113 8.72 -1.73 -8.86
CA GLU A 113 10.12 -2.13 -8.80
C GLU A 113 10.36 -3.52 -9.38
N GLN A 114 9.47 -4.48 -9.10
CA GLN A 114 9.57 -5.87 -9.57
C GLN A 114 8.22 -6.40 -10.11
N PRO A 115 7.66 -5.77 -11.17
CA PRO A 115 6.32 -6.09 -11.66
C PRO A 115 6.14 -7.58 -11.97
N ASP A 116 7.13 -8.23 -12.60
CA ASP A 116 7.06 -9.64 -12.96
C ASP A 116 7.00 -10.54 -11.72
N LYS A 117 7.81 -10.25 -10.69
CA LYS A 117 7.81 -11.05 -9.46
C LYS A 117 6.50 -10.91 -8.69
N ILE A 118 5.98 -9.69 -8.62
CA ILE A 118 4.69 -9.43 -7.97
C ILE A 118 3.55 -10.11 -8.73
N ALA A 119 3.55 -10.04 -10.06
CA ALA A 119 2.57 -10.74 -10.88
C ALA A 119 2.64 -12.26 -10.69
N GLU A 120 3.83 -12.86 -10.64
CA GLU A 120 4.03 -14.29 -10.36
C GLU A 120 3.39 -14.69 -9.02
N LEU A 121 3.67 -13.93 -7.95
CA LEU A 121 3.13 -14.21 -6.61
C LEU A 121 1.60 -14.09 -6.58
N ILE A 122 1.05 -13.07 -7.25
CA ILE A 122 -0.41 -12.90 -7.34
C ILE A 122 -1.05 -14.07 -8.09
N VAL A 123 -0.52 -14.45 -9.26
CA VAL A 123 -1.05 -15.54 -10.07
C VAL A 123 -0.96 -16.88 -9.33
N ALA A 124 0.16 -17.13 -8.63
CA ALA A 124 0.33 -18.33 -7.81
C ALA A 124 -0.73 -18.41 -6.71
N PHE A 125 -1.00 -17.30 -6.03
CA PHE A 125 -1.98 -17.24 -4.93
C PHE A 125 -3.43 -17.42 -5.41
N ILE A 126 -3.83 -16.74 -6.49
CA ILE A 126 -5.21 -16.86 -7.00
C ILE A 126 -5.46 -18.20 -7.69
N GLY A 127 -4.41 -18.88 -8.13
CA GLY A 127 -4.47 -20.17 -8.80
C GLY A 127 -5.07 -20.10 -10.21
N SER A 128 -5.31 -21.27 -10.80
CA SER A 128 -6.07 -21.38 -12.05
C SER A 128 -7.58 -21.25 -11.76
N PRO A 129 -8.38 -20.71 -12.70
CA PRO A 129 -9.83 -20.80 -12.60
C PRO A 129 -10.25 -22.26 -12.39
N GLY A 130 -11.09 -22.50 -11.38
CA GLY A 130 -11.71 -23.80 -11.13
C GLY A 130 -12.80 -24.13 -12.14
#